data_AF-A0A2G8IYN8-F1
#
_entry.id   AF-A0A2G8IYN8-F1
#
_cell.length_a   1.000
_cell.length_b   1.000
_cell.length_c   1.000
_cell.angle_alpha   90.00
_cell.angle_beta   90.00
_cell.angle_gamma   90.00
#
_symmetry.space_group_name_H-M   'P 1'
#
loop_
_entity.id
_entity.type
_entity.pdbx_description
1 polymer ?
#
loop_
_entity_poly.entity_id
_entity_poly.type
_entity_poly.pdbx_seq_one_letter_code
_entity_poly.pdbx_strand_id
1 'polypeptide(L)'
;MNETTDILSLSSQVQDLVLRSLDNESKISIGTDEELTNHGLDSIKAVSLILELEEVFDIQFADEELLTDNFSTINKIVQQLQNKLAN
;
A
#
# COMPACT_ATOMS: atom_id res chain seq x y z
N MET A 1 21.96 -13.48 3.43
CA MET A 1 22.01 -12.34 2.49
C MET A 1 20.91 -12.67 1.48
N ASN A 2 19.65 -12.20 1.58
CA ASN A 2 19.23 -10.81 1.71
C ASN A 2 17.75 -10.62 2.18
N GLU A 3 17.19 -11.41 3.10
CA GLU A 3 15.75 -11.25 3.45
C GLU A 3 15.37 -9.87 3.98
N THR A 4 16.32 -9.14 4.58
CA THR A 4 16.09 -7.79 5.14
C THR A 4 16.14 -6.68 4.09
N THR A 5 16.73 -6.92 2.90
CA THR A 5 16.88 -5.92 1.85
C THR A 5 15.59 -5.75 1.04
N ASP A 6 14.78 -6.80 0.91
CA ASP A 6 13.51 -6.78 0.18
C ASP A 6 12.36 -6.11 0.96
N ILE A 7 12.35 -6.23 2.30
CA ILE A 7 11.25 -5.65 3.10
C ILE A 7 11.36 -4.12 3.18
N LEU A 8 12.58 -3.60 3.35
CA LEU A 8 12.84 -2.16 3.39
C LEU A 8 12.59 -1.51 2.02
N SER A 9 12.84 -2.22 0.92
CA SER A 9 12.54 -1.72 -0.42
C SER A 9 11.04 -1.78 -0.73
N LEU A 10 10.33 -2.81 -0.26
CA LEU A 10 8.88 -2.93 -0.43
C LEU A 10 8.13 -1.81 0.30
N SER A 11 8.43 -1.57 1.58
CA SER A 11 7.75 -0.52 2.34
C SER A 11 7.96 0.87 1.73
N SER A 12 9.17 1.17 1.25
CA SER A 12 9.46 2.41 0.53
C SER A 12 8.65 2.54 -0.75
N GLN A 13 8.52 1.47 -1.54
CA GLN A 13 7.73 1.48 -2.77
C GLN A 13 6.24 1.69 -2.50
N VAL A 14 5.69 1.00 -1.50
CA VAL A 14 4.29 1.18 -1.10
C VAL A 14 4.04 2.62 -0.63
N GLN A 15 4.96 3.18 0.14
CA GLN A 15 4.85 4.56 0.60
C GLN A 15 4.82 5.54 -0.57
N ASP A 16 5.70 5.34 -1.57
CA ASP A 16 5.71 6.18 -2.77
C ASP A 16 4.39 6.08 -3.56
N LEU A 17 3.83 4.87 -3.72
CA LEU A 17 2.55 4.67 -4.40
C LEU A 17 1.40 5.35 -3.66
N VAL A 18 1.32 5.17 -2.33
CA VAL A 18 0.31 5.82 -1.48
C VAL A 18 0.39 7.34 -1.61
N LEU A 19 1.60 7.91 -1.56
CA LEU A 19 1.79 9.36 -1.69
C LEU A 19 1.33 9.88 -3.05
N ARG A 20 1.55 9.10 -4.13
CA ARG A 20 1.04 9.42 -5.48
C ARG A 20 -0.49 9.36 -5.53
N SER A 21 -1.12 8.31 -5.03
CA SER A 21 -2.59 8.17 -5.05
C SER A 21 -3.30 9.26 -4.21
N LEU A 22 -2.61 9.80 -3.20
CA LEU A 22 -3.11 10.90 -2.39
C LEU A 22 -2.94 12.28 -3.03
N ASP A 23 -2.28 12.38 -4.18
CA ASP A 23 -1.88 13.66 -4.80
C ASP A 23 -1.10 14.54 -3.79
N ASN A 24 -0.35 13.91 -2.88
CA ASN A 24 0.27 14.61 -1.77
C ASN A 24 1.60 15.25 -2.23
N GLU A 25 1.51 16.45 -2.82
CA GLU A 25 2.69 17.23 -3.22
C GLU A 25 3.51 17.75 -2.01
N SER A 26 2.92 17.72 -0.81
CA SER A 26 3.41 18.41 0.38
C SER A 26 4.54 17.73 1.17
N LYS A 27 5.08 16.59 0.73
CA LYS A 27 6.13 15.84 1.47
C LYS A 27 5.77 15.58 2.95
N ILE A 28 4.48 15.40 3.26
CA ILE A 28 4.09 15.01 4.62
C ILE A 28 4.53 13.55 4.80
N SER A 29 5.34 13.31 5.82
CA SER A 29 5.72 11.94 6.18
C SER A 29 4.53 11.27 6.84
N ILE A 30 3.83 10.43 6.10
CA ILE A 30 2.74 9.58 6.63
C ILE A 30 3.37 8.45 7.44
N GLY A 31 2.92 8.25 8.68
CA GLY A 31 3.36 7.12 9.50
C GLY A 31 2.89 5.78 8.94
N THR A 32 3.67 4.71 9.13
CA THR A 32 3.31 3.38 8.61
C THR A 32 2.02 2.81 9.18
N ASP A 33 1.71 3.14 10.42
CA ASP A 33 0.52 2.70 11.15
C ASP A 33 -0.57 3.79 11.21
N GLU A 34 -0.40 4.85 10.41
CA GLU A 34 -1.34 5.95 10.34
C GLU A 34 -2.47 5.66 9.34
N GLU A 35 -3.69 6.02 9.73
CA GLU A 35 -4.88 5.85 8.89
C GLU A 35 -4.82 6.79 7.69
N LEU A 36 -4.71 6.22 6.49
CA LEU A 36 -4.61 6.94 5.22
C LEU A 36 -5.87 7.74 4.91
N THR A 37 -7.02 7.34 5.46
CA THR A 37 -8.27 8.10 5.37
C THR A 37 -8.15 9.50 5.97
N ASN A 38 -7.33 9.68 7.02
CA ASN A 38 -7.04 11.00 7.60
C ASN A 38 -6.21 11.89 6.65
N HIS A 39 -5.51 11.27 5.70
CA HIS A 39 -4.69 11.95 4.69
C HIS A 39 -5.41 12.14 3.35
N GLY A 40 -6.69 11.79 3.29
CA GLY A 40 -7.51 11.95 2.09
C GLY A 40 -7.61 10.70 1.21
N LEU A 41 -7.28 9.51 1.74
CA LEU A 41 -7.61 8.26 1.06
C LEU A 41 -9.11 8.01 1.16
N ASP A 42 -9.84 8.27 0.07
CA ASP A 42 -11.25 7.90 -0.06
C ASP A 42 -11.41 6.53 -0.75
N SER A 43 -12.65 6.04 -0.87
CA SER A 43 -12.93 4.74 -1.48
C SER A 43 -12.46 4.63 -2.94
N ILE A 44 -12.49 5.73 -3.71
CA ILE A 44 -12.09 5.72 -5.13
C ILE A 44 -10.57 5.67 -5.24
N LYS A 45 -9.88 6.48 -4.41
CA LYS A 45 -8.42 6.47 -4.31
C LYS A 45 -7.89 5.14 -3.78
N ALA A 46 -8.59 4.52 -2.82
CA ALA A 46 -8.25 3.20 -2.32
C ALA A 46 -8.34 2.14 -3.43
N VAL A 47 -9.41 2.12 -4.21
CA VAL A 47 -9.53 1.19 -5.36
C VAL A 47 -8.43 1.44 -6.40
N SER A 48 -8.14 2.72 -6.70
CA SER A 48 -7.08 3.08 -7.65
C SER A 48 -5.69 2.62 -7.16
N LEU A 49 -5.40 2.81 -5.88
CA LEU A 49 -4.18 2.33 -5.23
C LEU A 49 -4.08 0.80 -5.32
N ILE A 50 -5.17 0.08 -5.06
CA ILE A 50 -5.17 -1.38 -5.14
C ILE A 50 -4.84 -1.86 -6.56
N LEU A 51 -5.46 -1.26 -7.59
CA LEU A 51 -5.18 -1.60 -8.98
C LEU A 51 -3.71 -1.31 -9.35
N GLU A 52 -3.16 -0.19 -8.87
CA GLU A 52 -1.75 0.16 -9.10
C GLU A 52 -0.80 -0.82 -8.41
N LEU A 53 -1.15 -1.30 -7.20
CA LEU A 53 -0.40 -2.35 -6.51
C LEU A 53 -0.42 -3.67 -7.28
N GLU A 54 -1.57 -4.08 -7.81
CA GLU A 54 -1.70 -5.29 -8.64
C GLU A 54 -0.82 -5.21 -9.89
N GLU A 55 -0.83 -4.06 -10.58
CA GLU A 55 -0.01 -3.85 -11.78
C GLU A 55 1.49 -3.79 -11.48
N VAL A 56 1.91 -3.08 -10.43
CA VAL A 56 3.34 -2.89 -10.09
C VAL A 56 3.98 -4.18 -9.58
N PHE A 57 3.24 -4.96 -8.78
CA PHE A 57 3.76 -6.18 -8.16
C PHE A 57 3.38 -7.47 -8.89
N ASP A 58 2.63 -7.37 -10.00
CA ASP A 58 2.12 -8.51 -10.80
C ASP A 58 1.35 -9.54 -9.94
N ILE A 59 0.43 -9.03 -9.12
CA ILE A 59 -0.40 -9.82 -8.19
C ILE A 59 -1.88 -9.54 -8.44
N GLN A 60 -2.74 -10.35 -7.82
CA GLN A 60 -4.18 -10.13 -7.81
C GLN A 60 -4.76 -10.36 -6.40
N PHE A 61 -5.57 -9.42 -5.93
CA PHE A 61 -6.34 -9.54 -4.70
C PHE A 61 -7.71 -10.15 -4.98
N ALA A 62 -8.15 -11.08 -4.14
CA ALA A 62 -9.51 -11.59 -4.21
C ALA A 62 -10.49 -10.56 -3.64
N ASP A 63 -11.76 -10.61 -4.06
CA ASP A 63 -12.80 -9.68 -3.59
C ASP A 63 -12.92 -9.62 -2.06
N GLU A 64 -12.67 -10.74 -1.38
CA GLU A 64 -12.68 -10.86 0.08
C GLU A 64 -11.52 -10.10 0.75
N GLU A 65 -10.43 -9.89 0.03
CA GLU A 65 -9.24 -9.17 0.50
C GLU A 65 -9.39 -7.65 0.31
N LEU A 66 -10.22 -7.20 -0.66
CA LEU A 66 -10.49 -5.81 -1.04
C LEU A 66 -11.23 -4.97 0.04
N LEU A 67 -11.22 -5.41 1.29
CA LEU A 67 -11.80 -4.68 2.40
C LEU A 67 -10.98 -3.42 2.68
N THR A 68 -11.65 -2.27 2.76
CA THR A 68 -10.98 -0.97 3.02
C THR A 68 -10.11 -0.98 4.27
N ASP A 69 -10.48 -1.77 5.29
CA ASP A 69 -9.67 -1.93 6.50
C ASP A 69 -8.29 -2.55 6.22
N ASN A 70 -8.18 -3.48 5.26
CA ASN A 70 -6.90 -4.11 4.89
C ASN A 70 -5.94 -3.14 4.18
N PHE A 71 -6.44 -2.02 3.68
CA PHE A 71 -5.66 -0.99 2.98
C PHE A 71 -5.69 0.35 3.72
N SER A 72 -6.07 0.34 5.01
CA SER A 72 -6.27 1.56 5.80
C SER A 72 -4.96 2.22 6.24
N THR A 73 -3.86 1.45 6.32
CA THR A 73 -2.51 1.94 6.67
C THR A 73 -1.45 1.33 5.75
N ILE A 74 -0.30 2.00 5.60
CA ILE A 74 0.83 1.50 4.80
C ILE A 74 1.29 0.13 5.29
N ASN A 75 1.36 -0.06 6.62
CA ASN A 75 1.80 -1.33 7.20
C ASN A 75 0.87 -2.48 6.80
N LYS A 76 -0.46 -2.28 6.86
CA LYS A 76 -1.42 -3.31 6.42
C LYS A 76 -1.26 -3.64 4.93
N ILE A 77 -1.07 -2.63 4.08
CA ILE A 77 -0.83 -2.84 2.64
C ILE A 77 0.43 -3.67 2.43
N VAL A 78 1.53 -3.33 3.10
CA VAL A 78 2.78 -4.10 3.04
C VAL A 78 2.55 -5.55 3.46
N GLN A 79 1.79 -5.80 4.53
CA GLN A 79 1.45 -7.16 4.96
C GLN A 79 0.67 -7.93 3.88
N GLN A 80 -0.31 -7.28 3.22
CA GLN A 80 -1.07 -7.92 2.13
C GLN A 80 -0.15 -8.29 0.96
N LEU A 81 0.75 -7.39 0.56
CA LEU A 81 1.73 -7.67 -0.49
C LEU A 81 2.70 -8.78 -0.11
N GLN A 82 3.20 -8.80 1.13
CA GLN A 82 4.07 -9.86 1.60
C GLN A 82 3.39 -11.23 1.54
N ASN A 83 2.12 -11.31 1.93
CA ASN A 83 1.35 -12.54 1.83
C ASN A 83 1.17 -13.00 0.37
N LYS A 84 1.05 -12.05 -0.57
CA LYS A 84 0.93 -12.35 -2.01
C LYS A 84 2.25 -12.79 -2.64
N LEU A 85 3.35 -12.11 -2.31
CA LEU A 85 4.67 -12.36 -2.87
C LEU A 85 5.39 -13.58 -2.25
N ALA A 86 4.98 -13.99 -1.04
CA ALA A 86 5.54 -15.18 -0.38
C ALA A 86 4.90 -16.51 -0.84
N ASN A 87 3.83 -16.45 -1.63
CA ASN A 87 3.16 -17.61 -2.23
C ASN A 87 3.56 -17.79 -3.69
#